data_AF-A0A380Q155-F1
#
_entry.id   AF-A0A380Q155-F1
#
_cell.length_a   1.000
_cell.length_b   1.000
_cell.length_c   1.000
_cell.angle_alpha   90.00
_cell.angle_beta   90.00
_cell.angle_gamma   90.00
#
_symmetry.space_group_name_H-M   'P 1'
#
loop_
_entity.id
_entity.type
_entity.pdbx_description
1 polymer ?
#
loop_
_entity_poly.entity_id
_entity_poly.type
_entity_poly.pdbx_seq_one_letter_code
_entity_poly.pdbx_strand_id
1 'polypeptide(L)' 'MKLKSMKIDHQPKLMIIPMIDIIFFLLVFFMMSMLTMVVQKSVPIQLPQAATSKVSLDEVLPITVASDGTIYLEKK' A
#
# COMPACT_ATOMS: atom_id res chain seq x y z
N MET A 1 -57.06 23.34 27.69
CA MET A 1 -56.45 23.02 26.38
C MET A 1 -55.91 21.60 26.43
N LYS A 2 -56.43 20.67 25.61
CA LYS A 2 -55.92 19.28 25.58
C LYS A 2 -54.73 19.22 24.62
N LEU A 3 -53.55 18.92 25.15
CA LEU A 3 -52.34 18.70 24.37
C LEU A 3 -52.48 17.34 23.66
N LYS A 4 -52.62 17.39 22.33
CA LYS A 4 -52.68 16.20 21.47
C LYS A 4 -51.27 15.59 21.43
N SER A 5 -51.13 14.38 21.99
CA SER A 5 -49.88 13.62 21.92
C SER A 5 -49.58 13.30 20.46
N MET A 6 -48.43 13.79 19.99
CA MET A 6 -47.88 13.52 18.67
C MET A 6 -47.42 12.05 18.65
N LYS A 7 -48.31 11.12 18.32
CA LYS A 7 -47.92 9.74 18.05
C LYS A 7 -47.01 9.76 16.82
N ILE A 8 -45.73 9.43 17.04
CA ILE A 8 -44.77 9.19 15.98
C ILE A 8 -45.20 7.88 15.31
N ASP A 9 -46.04 8.00 14.27
CA ASP A 9 -46.67 6.87 13.56
C ASP A 9 -45.71 6.18 12.57
N HIS A 10 -44.51 6.73 12.39
CA HIS A 10 -43.52 6.18 11.47
C HIS A 10 -42.41 5.47 12.24
N GLN A 11 -42.62 4.16 12.41
CA GLN A 11 -41.50 3.26 12.68
C GLN A 11 -40.53 3.33 11.49
N PRO A 12 -39.22 3.56 11.71
CA PRO A 12 -38.25 3.58 10.63
C PRO A 12 -38.24 2.20 9.95
N LYS A 13 -38.56 2.18 8.65
CA LYS A 13 -38.51 0.96 7.84
C LYS A 13 -37.06 0.74 7.37
N LEU A 14 -36.47 -0.40 7.71
CA LEU A 14 -35.17 -0.80 7.17
C LEU A 14 -35.32 -1.12 5.68
N MET A 15 -34.62 -0.37 4.83
CA MET A 15 -34.63 -0.55 3.37
C MET A 15 -33.50 -1.50 2.96
N ILE A 16 -33.78 -2.81 2.92
CA ILE A 16 -32.76 -3.85 2.67
C ILE A 16 -32.26 -3.81 1.21
N ILE A 17 -33.14 -3.56 0.24
CA ILE A 17 -32.79 -3.61 -1.19
C ILE A 17 -31.68 -2.60 -1.55
N PRO A 18 -31.75 -1.31 -1.17
CA PRO A 18 -30.65 -0.37 -1.37
C PRO A 18 -29.35 -0.73 -0.63
N MET A 19 -29.44 -1.37 0.54
CA MET A 19 -28.27 -1.76 1.31
C MET A 19 -27.50 -2.90 0.64
N ILE A 20 -28.20 -3.87 0.04
CA ILE A 20 -27.59 -4.96 -0.73
C ILE A 20 -26.82 -4.39 -1.92
N ASP A 21 -27.38 -3.40 -2.60
CA ASP A 21 -26.75 -2.75 -3.75
C ASP A 21 -25.40 -2.09 -3.37
N ILE A 22 -25.36 -1.36 -2.25
CA ILE A 22 -24.12 -0.75 -1.74
C ILE A 22 -23.07 -1.80 -1.38
N ILE A 23 -23.47 -2.89 -0.72
CA ILE A 23 -22.53 -3.98 -0.35
C ILE A 23 -21.98 -4.67 -1.61
N PHE A 24 -22.84 -4.94 -2.59
CA PHE A 24 -22.42 -5.57 -3.84
C PHE A 24 -21.48 -4.66 -4.65
N PHE A 25 -21.80 -3.37 -4.74
CA PHE A 25 -20.95 -2.37 -5.36
C PHE A 25 -19.57 -2.30 -4.70
N LEU A 26 -19.51 -2.26 -3.37
CA LEU A 26 -18.26 -2.28 -2.61
C LEU A 26 -17.45 -3.54 -2.88
N LEU A 27 -18.09 -4.72 -2.93
CA LEU A 27 -17.41 -5.98 -3.19
C LEU A 27 -16.76 -5.99 -4.57
N VAL A 28 -17.48 -5.61 -5.62
CA VAL A 28 -16.95 -5.53 -6.99
C VAL A 28 -15.81 -4.51 -7.07
N PHE A 29 -15.96 -3.36 -6.42
CA PHE A 29 -14.90 -2.34 -6.34
C PHE A 29 -13.63 -2.89 -5.67
N PHE A 30 -13.75 -3.60 -4.55
CA PHE A 30 -12.62 -4.22 -3.87
C PHE A 30 -11.93 -5.29 -4.71
N MET A 31 -12.70 -6.16 -5.37
CA MET A 31 -12.16 -7.18 -6.27
C MET A 31 -11.31 -6.56 -7.39
N MET A 32 -11.75 -5.44 -7.95
CA MET A 32 -11.00 -4.73 -9.00
C MET A 32 -9.75 -4.03 -8.44
N SER A 33 -9.83 -3.46 -7.24
CA SER A 33 -8.74 -2.67 -6.64
C SER A 33 -7.57 -3.51 -6.14
N MET A 34 -7.82 -4.71 -5.60
CA MET A 34 -6.77 -5.58 -5.05
C MET A 34 -5.78 -6.12 -6.10
N LEU A 35 -6.10 -6.05 -7.39
CA LEU A 35 -5.20 -6.47 -8.47
C LEU A 35 -3.96 -5.59 -8.65
N THR A 36 -3.84 -4.50 -7.90
CA THR A 36 -2.73 -3.53 -8.03
C THR A 36 -1.61 -3.70 -7.00
N MET A 37 -1.39 -4.92 -6.47
CA MET A 37 -0.17 -5.19 -5.70
C MET A 37 1.06 -5.07 -6.62
N VAL A 38 1.70 -3.90 -6.53
CA VAL A 38 2.94 -3.51 -7.19
C VAL A 38 3.97 -4.61 -6.99
N VAL A 39 4.41 -5.21 -8.10
CA VAL A 39 5.60 -6.05 -8.16
C VAL A 39 6.77 -5.20 -7.67
N GLN A 40 7.13 -5.36 -6.41
CA GLN A 40 8.38 -4.83 -5.85
C GLN A 40 9.49 -5.31 -6.78
N LYS A 41 10.30 -4.38 -7.31
CA LYS A 41 11.48 -4.71 -8.10
C LYS A 41 12.49 -5.41 -7.19
N SER A 42 12.26 -6.69 -6.91
CA SER A 42 13.25 -7.54 -6.25
C SER A 42 14.36 -7.76 -7.28
N VAL A 43 15.42 -6.96 -7.17
CA VAL A 43 16.66 -7.26 -7.89
C VAL A 43 17.15 -8.61 -7.34
N PRO A 44 17.29 -9.65 -8.17
CA PRO A 44 17.85 -10.91 -7.69
C PRO A 44 19.30 -10.66 -7.32
N ILE A 45 19.61 -10.63 -6.02
CA ILE A 45 20.99 -10.58 -5.54
C ILE A 45 21.49 -12.02 -5.52
N GLN A 46 22.38 -12.36 -6.46
CA GLN A 46 23.17 -13.58 -6.34
C GLN A 46 24.14 -13.41 -5.16
N LEU A 47 23.92 -14.16 -4.08
CA LEU A 47 24.91 -14.22 -3.00
C LEU A 47 26.17 -14.93 -3.53
N PRO A 48 27.35 -14.29 -3.51
CA PRO A 48 28.58 -14.97 -3.86
C PRO A 48 28.82 -16.11 -2.87
N GLN A 49 29.16 -17.29 -3.37
CA GLN A 49 29.61 -18.37 -2.50
C GLN A 49 30.89 -17.90 -1.80
N ALA A 50 30.94 -18.04 -0.48
CA ALA A 50 32.08 -17.66 0.34
C ALA A 50 33.29 -18.54 -0.02
N ALA A 51 34.04 -18.14 -1.03
CA ALA A 51 35.38 -18.63 -1.28
C ALA A 51 36.30 -17.91 -0.30
N THR A 52 36.78 -18.68 0.68
CA THR A 52 37.90 -18.45 1.60
C THR A 52 38.62 -17.12 1.40
N SER A 53 38.58 -16.25 2.42
CA SER A 53 39.24 -14.93 2.48
C SER A 53 40.55 -14.85 1.70
N LYS A 54 40.48 -14.32 0.48
CA LYS A 54 41.57 -13.51 -0.05
C LYS A 54 41.21 -12.09 0.33
N VAL A 55 42.03 -11.49 1.19
CA VAL A 55 41.96 -10.06 1.49
C VAL A 55 42.33 -9.34 0.20
N SER A 56 41.34 -9.10 -0.66
CA SER A 56 41.43 -8.07 -1.67
C SER A 56 41.32 -6.76 -0.91
N LEU A 57 42.39 -5.97 -0.93
CA LEU A 57 42.33 -4.55 -0.61
C LEU A 57 41.52 -3.88 -1.72
N ASP A 58 40.22 -4.15 -1.76
CA ASP A 58 39.32 -3.43 -2.65
C ASP A 58 39.29 -2.01 -2.12
N GLU A 59 39.85 -1.08 -2.89
CA GLU A 59 39.72 0.35 -2.63
C GLU A 59 38.23 0.65 -2.48
N VAL A 60 37.80 0.88 -1.23
CA VAL A 60 36.43 1.25 -0.94
C VAL A 60 36.24 2.64 -1.51
N LEU A 61 35.62 2.73 -2.68
CA LEU A 61 35.26 3.98 -3.30
C LEU A 61 33.93 4.46 -2.69
N PRO A 62 33.91 5.52 -1.86
CA PRO A 62 32.68 6.00 -1.28
C PRO A 62 31.85 6.69 -2.37
N ILE A 63 30.60 6.23 -2.51
CA ILE A 63 29.61 6.77 -3.43
C ILE A 63 28.50 7.39 -2.58
N THR A 64 28.25 8.69 -2.76
CA THR A 64 27.15 9.39 -2.09
C THR A 64 26.07 9.72 -3.10
N VAL A 65 24.82 9.40 -2.78
CA VAL A 65 23.65 9.77 -3.59
C VAL A 65 22.85 10.83 -2.83
N ALA A 66 22.78 12.03 -3.39
CA ALA A 66 22.00 13.12 -2.83
C ALA A 66 20.49 12.92 -3.12
N SER A 67 19.65 13.60 -2.34
CA SER A 67 18.18 13.49 -2.43
C SER A 67 17.59 13.96 -3.77
N ASP A 68 18.36 14.72 -4.54
CA ASP A 68 18.03 15.15 -5.90
C ASP A 68 18.46 14.14 -6.98
N GLY A 69 19.04 13.00 -6.56
CA GLY A 69 19.56 11.96 -7.45
C GLY A 69 20.98 12.22 -7.95
N THR A 70 21.65 13.29 -7.49
CA THR A 70 23.04 13.57 -7.85
C THR A 70 23.98 12.55 -7.21
N ILE A 71 24.87 11.96 -8.00
CA ILE A 71 25.84 10.96 -7.55
C ILE A 71 27.21 11.61 -7.42
N TYR A 72 27.79 11.52 -6.22
CA TYR A 72 29.15 11.96 -5.92
C TYR A 72 30.05 10.74 -5.74
N LEU A 73 31.12 10.70 -6.52
CA LEU A 73 32.24 9.77 -6.35
C LEU A 73 33.41 10.54 -5.77
N GLU A 74 33.93 10.11 -4.63
CA GLU A 74 35.21 10.62 -4.13
C GLU A 74 36.33 9.96 -4.94
N LYS A 75 36.80 10.65 -5.98
CA LYS A 75 37.94 10.19 -6.77
C LYS A 75 39.21 10.83 -6.22
N LYS A 76 40.18 9.99 -5.86
CA LYS A 76 41.53 10.43 -5.48
C LYS A 76 42.27 11.05 -6.66
#